data_AF-A0A2D3N9T3-F1
#
_entry.id   AF-A0A2D3N9T3-F1
#
_cell.length_a   1.000
_cell.length_b   1.000
_cell.length_c   1.000
_cell.angle_alpha   90.00
_cell.angle_beta   90.00
_cell.angle_gamma   90.00
#
_symmetry.space_group_name_H-M   'P 1'
#
loop_
_entity.id
_entity.type
_entity.pdbx_description
1 polymer ?
#
loop_
_entity_poly.entity_id
_entity_poly.type
_entity_poly.pdbx_seq_one_letter_code
_entity_poly.pdbx_strand_id
1 'polypeptide(L)'
;MKQSKLFISCMIIALCVIPFLASCSEKRGNTAPAIHERDSVPIMTTYGVNTLISDSGVIKYRIIAEEWEVNEVKNPSRWTFNKGLLLTQFDLKKRIVGFMQCDTAIYYDKERRWELHGHVQIVTANNVEFYSSELFWDERNHEIWSHKYSRIKTPDKALEGNWFKSDEQITVYEIRQTKGWGIFNEREFVPNSDGAMSMPSAPIDTMAHKNLQGVVLNR
;
A
#
# COMPACT_ATOMS: atom_id res chain seq x y z
N MET A 1 86.65 14.80 -33.62
CA MET A 1 85.51 14.04 -34.20
C MET A 1 84.86 13.01 -33.26
N LYS A 2 85.58 12.40 -32.30
CA LYS A 2 85.02 11.36 -31.41
C LYS A 2 84.02 11.88 -30.36
N GLN A 3 84.27 13.09 -29.81
CA GLN A 3 83.40 13.73 -28.81
C GLN A 3 82.04 14.14 -29.39
N SER A 4 82.00 14.69 -30.61
CA SER A 4 80.77 15.06 -31.30
C SER A 4 79.84 13.86 -31.56
N LYS A 5 80.40 12.68 -31.85
CA LYS A 5 79.62 11.43 -32.02
C LYS A 5 79.01 10.93 -30.70
N LEU A 6 79.69 11.13 -29.56
CA LEU A 6 79.14 10.82 -28.24
C LEU A 6 77.98 11.75 -27.87
N PHE A 7 78.09 13.04 -28.15
CA PHE A 7 77.01 14.01 -27.89
C PHE A 7 75.77 13.73 -28.75
N ILE A 8 75.95 13.40 -30.03
CA ILE A 8 74.84 13.04 -30.92
C ILE A 8 74.18 11.72 -30.47
N SER A 9 74.98 10.74 -30.02
CA SER A 9 74.45 9.47 -29.48
C SER A 9 73.64 9.68 -28.20
N CYS A 10 74.10 10.52 -27.27
CA CYS A 10 73.33 10.86 -26.07
C CYS A 10 72.04 11.61 -26.39
N MET A 11 72.06 12.49 -27.40
CA MET A 11 70.87 13.25 -27.81
C MET A 11 69.80 12.35 -28.44
N ILE A 12 70.20 11.34 -29.23
CA ILE A 12 69.27 10.37 -29.83
C ILE A 12 68.69 9.45 -28.74
N ILE A 13 69.50 9.01 -27.79
CA ILE A 13 69.02 8.18 -26.66
C ILE A 13 68.04 8.97 -25.79
N ALA A 14 68.34 10.23 -25.49
CA ALA A 14 67.42 11.10 -24.76
C ALA A 14 66.10 11.32 -25.52
N LEU A 15 66.15 11.54 -26.83
CA LEU A 15 64.96 11.73 -27.67
C LEU A 15 64.07 10.48 -27.75
N CYS A 16 64.66 9.28 -27.69
CA CYS A 16 63.92 8.02 -27.70
C CYS A 16 63.36 7.61 -26.33
N VAL A 17 63.97 8.02 -25.21
CA VAL A 17 63.57 7.58 -23.86
C VAL A 17 62.47 8.48 -23.25
N ILE A 18 62.47 9.78 -23.57
CA ILE A 18 61.46 10.74 -23.06
C ILE A 18 60.00 10.37 -23.40
N PRO A 19 59.64 9.91 -24.62
CA PRO A 19 58.24 9.57 -24.93
C PRO A 19 57.72 8.31 -24.20
N PHE A 20 58.60 7.43 -23.69
CA PHE A 20 58.17 6.25 -22.92
C PHE A 20 57.69 6.59 -21.50
N LEU A 21 58.14 7.71 -20.93
CA LEU A 21 57.69 8.14 -19.59
C LEU A 21 56.34 8.87 -19.60
N ALA A 22 55.84 9.27 -20.78
CA ALA A 22 54.55 9.94 -20.95
C ALA A 22 53.37 8.95 -21.21
N SER A 23 53.64 7.65 -21.33
CA SER A 23 52.59 6.64 -21.64
C SER A 23 51.87 6.11 -20.39
N CYS A 24 51.87 6.85 -19.28
CA CYS A 24 50.98 6.56 -18.16
C CYS A 24 49.60 7.16 -18.48
N SER A 25 48.85 6.50 -19.36
CA SER A 25 47.43 6.79 -19.51
C SER A 25 46.74 6.39 -18.22
N GLU A 26 46.20 7.35 -17.47
CA GLU A 26 45.27 7.03 -16.39
C GLU A 26 44.17 6.15 -16.96
N LYS A 27 44.07 4.91 -16.47
CA LYS A 27 42.89 4.09 -16.70
C LYS A 27 41.74 4.84 -16.05
N ARG A 28 40.98 5.60 -16.84
CA ARG A 28 39.61 5.96 -16.49
C ARG A 28 38.83 4.66 -16.41
N GLY A 29 38.82 4.07 -15.21
CA GLY A 29 37.75 3.16 -14.87
C GLY A 29 36.46 3.91 -15.14
N ASN A 30 35.49 3.26 -15.79
CA ASN A 30 34.12 3.72 -15.77
C ASN A 30 33.61 3.59 -14.33
N THR A 31 34.09 4.44 -13.45
CA THR A 31 33.51 4.61 -12.13
C THR A 31 32.19 5.29 -12.42
N ALA A 32 31.10 4.54 -12.25
CA ALA A 32 29.77 5.12 -12.17
C ALA A 32 29.85 6.35 -11.25
N PRO A 33 29.09 7.43 -11.53
CA PRO A 33 29.14 8.64 -10.72
C PRO A 33 29.02 8.28 -9.23
N ALA A 34 29.79 8.98 -8.39
CA ALA A 34 29.69 8.81 -6.96
C ALA A 34 28.24 9.02 -6.54
N ILE A 35 27.65 8.02 -5.86
CA ILE A 35 26.33 8.17 -5.25
C ILE A 35 26.50 9.20 -4.13
N HIS A 36 26.11 10.44 -4.40
CA HIS A 36 26.06 11.47 -3.37
C HIS A 36 24.94 11.09 -2.37
N GLU A 37 25.28 10.99 -1.07
CA GLU A 37 24.31 10.93 0.04
C GLU A 37 23.33 12.13 -0.07
N ARG A 38 22.02 12.09 0.24
CA ARG A 38 21.10 11.21 0.99
C ARG A 38 19.69 11.84 0.72
N ASP A 39 18.62 11.13 0.39
CA ASP A 39 17.49 10.95 1.33
C ASP A 39 16.24 10.28 0.69
N SER A 40 16.39 9.33 -0.24
CA SER A 40 15.20 8.66 -0.83
C SER A 40 15.37 7.22 -1.28
N VAL A 41 16.59 6.66 -1.25
CA VAL A 41 16.79 5.27 -1.68
C VAL A 41 16.24 4.33 -0.60
N PRO A 42 15.47 3.29 -0.96
CA PRO A 42 15.03 2.29 -0.01
C PRO A 42 16.24 1.57 0.61
N ILE A 43 16.16 1.29 1.91
CA ILE A 43 17.20 0.53 2.62
C ILE A 43 17.15 -0.97 2.25
N MET A 44 16.01 -1.43 1.75
CA MET A 44 15.79 -2.79 1.27
C MET A 44 14.82 -2.76 0.09
N THR A 45 15.13 -3.51 -0.96
CA THR A 45 14.22 -3.82 -2.06
C THR A 45 14.22 -5.33 -2.25
N THR A 46 13.04 -5.94 -2.19
CA THR A 46 12.87 -7.39 -2.38
C THR A 46 11.98 -7.64 -3.59
N TYR A 47 12.37 -8.59 -4.44
CA TYR A 47 11.59 -9.02 -5.59
C TYR A 47 11.03 -10.42 -5.40
N GLY A 48 9.83 -10.69 -5.92
CA GLY A 48 9.18 -12.01 -5.84
C GLY A 48 8.82 -12.41 -4.41
N VAL A 49 8.18 -11.50 -3.67
CA VAL A 49 7.82 -11.68 -2.27
C VAL A 49 6.72 -12.73 -2.12
N ASN A 50 6.95 -13.68 -1.23
CA ASN A 50 5.93 -14.58 -0.68
C ASN A 50 6.26 -14.84 0.78
N THR A 51 5.68 -14.05 1.68
CA THR A 51 6.01 -14.10 3.11
C THR A 51 4.76 -14.34 3.97
N LEU A 52 4.96 -15.03 5.09
CA LEU A 52 3.94 -15.28 6.10
C LEU A 52 4.19 -14.39 7.30
N ILE A 53 3.16 -13.68 7.73
CA ILE A 53 3.21 -12.80 8.90
C ILE A 53 2.54 -13.52 10.06
N SER A 54 3.28 -13.69 11.14
CA SER A 54 2.78 -14.26 12.39
C SER A 54 2.73 -13.23 13.49
N ASP A 55 1.68 -13.29 14.31
CA ASP A 55 1.58 -12.57 15.57
C ASP A 55 1.48 -13.61 16.69
N SER A 56 2.37 -13.51 17.69
CA SER A 56 2.40 -14.41 18.84
C SER A 56 2.46 -15.92 18.46
N GLY A 57 3.17 -16.23 17.38
CA GLY A 57 3.33 -17.61 16.85
C GLY A 57 2.17 -18.11 15.98
N VAL A 58 1.11 -17.33 15.83
CA VAL A 58 -0.04 -17.66 14.97
C VAL A 58 0.11 -16.94 13.63
N ILE A 59 0.10 -17.70 12.53
CA ILE A 59 0.11 -17.13 11.17
C ILE A 59 -1.22 -16.41 10.93
N LYS A 60 -1.16 -15.09 10.74
CA LYS A 60 -2.33 -14.25 10.47
C LYS A 60 -2.48 -13.91 8.99
N TYR A 61 -1.37 -13.60 8.33
CA TYR A 61 -1.40 -13.11 6.94
C TYR A 61 -0.37 -13.78 6.04
N ARG A 62 -0.64 -13.79 4.73
CA ARG A 62 0.35 -14.01 3.66
C ARG A 62 0.40 -12.76 2.80
N ILE A 63 1.60 -12.27 2.52
CA ILE A 63 1.86 -11.18 1.58
C ILE A 63 2.52 -11.77 0.33
N ILE A 64 1.94 -11.49 -0.83
CA ILE A 64 2.52 -11.77 -2.14
C ILE A 64 2.62 -10.45 -2.90
N ALA A 65 3.80 -10.15 -3.44
CA ALA A 65 4.07 -8.95 -4.24
C ALA A 65 5.27 -9.16 -5.16
N GLU A 66 5.32 -8.52 -6.32
CA GLU A 66 6.50 -8.61 -7.19
C GLU A 66 7.66 -7.75 -6.69
N GLU A 67 7.37 -6.64 -6.01
CA GLU A 67 8.36 -5.67 -5.53
C GLU A 67 7.91 -5.10 -4.19
N TRP A 68 8.78 -5.19 -3.17
CA TRP A 68 8.59 -4.61 -1.85
C TRP A 68 9.81 -3.80 -1.44
N GLU A 69 9.63 -2.50 -1.32
CA GLU A 69 10.61 -1.55 -0.83
C GLU A 69 10.36 -1.20 0.63
N VAL A 70 11.41 -1.13 1.44
CA VAL A 70 11.37 -0.56 2.79
C VAL A 70 12.26 0.67 2.82
N ASN A 71 11.69 1.80 3.22
CA ASN A 71 12.37 3.07 3.23
C ASN A 71 12.16 3.80 4.56
N GLU A 72 13.15 3.69 5.43
CA GLU A 72 13.17 4.34 6.74
C GLU A 72 13.67 5.79 6.67
N VAL A 73 14.32 6.17 5.56
CA VAL A 73 14.89 7.50 5.35
C VAL A 73 13.82 8.51 4.91
N LYS A 74 12.81 8.06 4.16
CA LYS A 74 11.64 8.88 3.83
C LYS A 74 10.95 9.38 5.10
N ASN A 75 10.37 10.58 5.03
CA ASN A 75 9.57 11.16 6.10
C ASN A 75 8.14 11.43 5.62
N PRO A 76 7.11 10.69 6.11
CA PRO A 76 7.22 9.55 7.01
C PRO A 76 7.91 8.34 6.36
N SER A 77 8.46 7.48 7.22
CA SER A 77 9.00 6.18 6.81
C SER A 77 7.86 5.32 6.27
N ARG A 78 8.15 4.51 5.26
CA ARG A 78 7.12 3.73 4.59
C ARG A 78 7.66 2.48 3.92
N TRP A 79 6.78 1.51 3.75
CA TRP A 79 6.95 0.38 2.87
C TRP A 79 6.14 0.61 1.60
N THR A 80 6.65 0.18 0.46
CA THR A 80 6.00 0.41 -0.83
C THR A 80 5.99 -0.86 -1.65
N PHE A 81 4.82 -1.19 -2.19
CA PHE A 81 4.59 -2.32 -3.07
C PHE A 81 4.22 -1.75 -4.44
N ASN A 82 5.20 -1.56 -5.32
CA ASN A 82 5.02 -0.85 -6.60
C ASN A 82 4.37 -1.70 -7.70
N LYS A 83 4.32 -3.02 -7.52
CA LYS A 83 3.92 -4.00 -8.54
C LYS A 83 3.03 -5.07 -7.95
N GLY A 84 1.85 -4.64 -7.52
CA GLY A 84 0.83 -5.48 -6.94
C GLY A 84 1.09 -5.79 -5.46
N LEU A 85 -0.01 -5.91 -4.73
CA LEU A 85 -0.04 -6.47 -3.40
C LEU A 85 -1.24 -7.40 -3.31
N LEU A 86 -1.01 -8.63 -2.83
CA LEU A 86 -2.06 -9.53 -2.36
C LEU A 86 -1.78 -9.88 -0.90
N LEU A 87 -2.64 -9.37 -0.02
CA LEU A 87 -2.65 -9.68 1.41
C LEU A 87 -3.79 -10.69 1.67
N THR A 88 -3.45 -11.90 2.06
CA THR A 88 -4.42 -12.96 2.39
C THR A 88 -4.49 -13.14 3.90
N GLN A 89 -5.69 -13.20 4.46
CA GLN A 89 -5.93 -13.47 5.88
C GLN A 89 -6.28 -14.94 6.12
N PHE A 90 -5.75 -15.51 7.19
CA PHE A 90 -6.03 -16.87 7.62
C PHE A 90 -6.81 -16.94 8.94
N ASP A 91 -7.62 -17.99 9.09
CA ASP A 91 -8.11 -18.43 10.39
C ASP A 91 -7.05 -19.27 11.15
N LEU A 92 -7.38 -19.66 12.37
CA LEU A 92 -6.53 -20.51 13.22
C LEU A 92 -6.22 -21.90 12.61
N LYS A 93 -7.04 -22.36 11.65
CA LYS A 93 -6.85 -23.62 10.91
C LYS A 93 -6.09 -23.40 9.60
N LYS A 94 -5.52 -22.21 9.37
CA LYS A 94 -4.80 -21.82 8.15
C LYS A 94 -5.67 -21.84 6.89
N ARG A 95 -6.99 -21.70 7.02
CA ARG A 95 -7.91 -21.53 5.89
C ARG A 95 -7.99 -20.04 5.55
N ILE A 96 -8.06 -19.73 4.26
CA ILE A 96 -8.25 -18.36 3.79
C ILE A 96 -9.66 -17.91 4.18
N VAL A 97 -9.76 -16.78 4.87
CA VAL A 97 -11.05 -16.17 5.25
C VAL A 97 -11.32 -14.86 4.53
N GLY A 98 -10.27 -14.19 4.05
CA GLY A 98 -10.41 -12.93 3.36
C GLY A 98 -9.11 -12.55 2.65
N PHE A 99 -9.20 -11.55 1.79
CA PHE A 99 -8.05 -10.99 1.12
C PHE A 99 -8.25 -9.52 0.77
N MET A 100 -7.13 -8.86 0.49
CA MET A 100 -7.05 -7.52 -0.05
C MET A 100 -6.05 -7.58 -1.21
N GLN A 101 -6.43 -7.01 -2.36
CA GLN A 101 -5.55 -6.85 -3.50
C GLN A 101 -5.63 -5.45 -4.11
N CYS A 102 -4.52 -5.01 -4.71
CA CYS A 102 -4.41 -3.74 -5.43
C CYS A 102 -3.17 -3.73 -6.34
N ASP A 103 -3.07 -2.71 -7.19
CA ASP A 103 -1.92 -2.50 -8.09
C ASP A 103 -0.71 -1.89 -7.37
N THR A 104 -0.95 -0.97 -6.44
CA THR A 104 0.09 -0.32 -5.65
C THR A 104 -0.37 -0.13 -4.20
N ALA A 105 0.51 -0.41 -3.25
CA ALA A 105 0.25 -0.14 -1.84
C ALA A 105 1.40 0.61 -1.16
N ILE A 106 1.05 1.51 -0.25
CA ILE A 106 1.99 2.20 0.63
C ILE A 106 1.55 1.94 2.06
N TYR A 107 2.47 1.46 2.90
CA TYR A 107 2.25 1.29 4.33
C TYR A 107 3.16 2.23 5.12
N TYR A 108 2.57 3.15 5.87
CA TYR A 108 3.30 4.05 6.77
C TYR A 108 3.44 3.36 8.12
N ASP A 109 4.62 2.81 8.38
CA ASP A 109 4.93 1.96 9.54
C ASP A 109 4.70 2.66 10.89
N LYS A 110 5.11 3.93 10.98
CA LYS A 110 4.92 4.74 12.19
C LYS A 110 3.46 5.10 12.42
N GLU A 111 2.72 5.40 11.35
CA GLU A 111 1.29 5.77 11.43
C GLU A 111 0.40 4.54 11.57
N ARG A 112 0.86 3.36 11.12
CA ARG A 112 0.05 2.16 10.88
C ARG A 112 -1.12 2.44 9.95
N ARG A 113 -0.79 3.01 8.80
CA ARG A 113 -1.76 3.44 7.80
C ARG A 113 -1.40 2.88 6.42
N TRP A 114 -2.37 2.28 5.75
CA TRP A 114 -2.27 1.83 4.37
C TRP A 114 -2.92 2.83 3.42
N GLU A 115 -2.29 3.00 2.26
CA GLU A 115 -2.86 3.61 1.06
C GLU A 115 -2.80 2.57 -0.05
N LEU A 116 -3.96 2.20 -0.58
CA LEU A 116 -4.12 1.22 -1.64
C LEU A 116 -4.61 1.94 -2.89
N HIS A 117 -4.01 1.64 -4.04
CA HIS A 117 -4.30 2.30 -5.30
C HIS A 117 -4.38 1.29 -6.44
N GLY A 118 -5.35 1.51 -7.32
CA GLY A 118 -5.56 0.69 -8.52
C GLY A 118 -6.20 -0.66 -8.20
N HIS A 119 -7.32 -0.94 -8.87
CA HIS A 119 -8.08 -2.20 -8.76
C HIS A 119 -8.19 -2.76 -7.34
N VAL A 120 -8.52 -1.90 -6.37
CA VAL A 120 -8.62 -2.30 -4.97
C VAL A 120 -9.82 -3.23 -4.84
N GLN A 121 -9.57 -4.46 -4.41
CA GLN A 121 -10.59 -5.44 -4.09
C GLN A 121 -10.32 -6.02 -2.71
N ILE A 122 -11.36 -6.03 -1.86
CA ILE A 122 -11.33 -6.64 -0.54
C ILE A 122 -12.47 -7.62 -0.41
N VAL A 123 -12.16 -8.78 0.17
CA VAL A 123 -13.16 -9.75 0.63
C VAL A 123 -12.93 -10.00 2.11
N THR A 124 -13.93 -9.70 2.92
CA THR A 124 -13.87 -9.91 4.38
C THR A 124 -14.26 -11.33 4.77
N ALA A 125 -13.98 -11.72 6.02
CA ALA A 125 -14.42 -13.01 6.58
C ALA A 125 -15.94 -13.19 6.58
N ASN A 126 -16.71 -12.10 6.52
CA ASN A 126 -18.17 -12.10 6.44
C ASN A 126 -18.68 -12.15 5.00
N ASN A 127 -17.80 -12.45 4.03
CA ASN A 127 -18.13 -12.55 2.61
C ASN A 127 -18.69 -11.23 2.03
N VAL A 128 -18.23 -10.10 2.56
CA VAL A 128 -18.47 -8.77 2.00
C VAL A 128 -17.38 -8.46 0.99
N GLU A 129 -17.77 -8.12 -0.23
CA GLU A 129 -16.85 -7.71 -1.29
C GLU A 129 -16.88 -6.19 -1.42
N PHE A 130 -15.70 -5.57 -1.41
CA PHE A 130 -15.51 -4.13 -1.66
C PHE A 130 -14.63 -3.93 -2.88
N TYR A 131 -15.00 -2.95 -3.71
CA TYR A 131 -14.27 -2.58 -4.92
C TYR A 131 -14.13 -1.05 -5.00
N SER A 132 -12.94 -0.56 -5.32
CA SER A 132 -12.67 0.87 -5.55
C SER A 132 -11.38 1.06 -6.35
N SER A 133 -11.13 2.29 -6.82
CA SER A 133 -9.82 2.67 -7.36
C SER A 133 -8.81 3.01 -6.26
N GLU A 134 -9.28 3.33 -5.06
CA GLU A 134 -8.45 3.61 -3.89
C GLU A 134 -9.11 3.13 -2.60
N LEU A 135 -8.30 2.88 -1.59
CA LEU A 135 -8.75 2.75 -0.22
C LEU A 135 -7.63 3.16 0.74
N PHE A 136 -8.01 3.84 1.80
CA PHE A 136 -7.14 4.15 2.92
C PHE A 136 -7.59 3.32 4.12
N TRP A 137 -6.64 2.81 4.88
CA TRP A 137 -6.90 2.06 6.10
C TRP A 137 -6.01 2.56 7.23
N ASP A 138 -6.63 3.10 8.28
CA ASP A 138 -5.98 3.43 9.54
C ASP A 138 -6.21 2.29 10.54
N GLU A 139 -5.17 1.50 10.77
CA GLU A 139 -5.24 0.35 11.69
C GLU A 139 -5.40 0.77 13.15
N ARG A 140 -4.97 2.00 13.52
CA ARG A 140 -5.06 2.47 14.92
C ARG A 140 -6.49 2.85 15.26
N ASN A 141 -7.17 3.50 14.31
CA ASN A 141 -8.54 3.96 14.48
C ASN A 141 -9.58 2.94 14.02
N HIS A 142 -9.14 1.78 13.52
CA HIS A 142 -10.00 0.73 12.97
C HIS A 142 -10.92 1.24 11.87
N GLU A 143 -10.39 2.09 11.00
CA GLU A 143 -11.19 2.86 10.04
C GLU A 143 -10.64 2.70 8.62
N ILE A 144 -11.54 2.43 7.68
CA ILE A 144 -11.25 2.40 6.24
C ILE A 144 -12.11 3.41 5.51
N TRP A 145 -11.57 4.04 4.46
CA TRP A 145 -12.33 5.00 3.67
C TRP A 145 -11.82 5.12 2.23
N SER A 146 -12.70 5.64 1.37
CA SER A 146 -12.42 5.96 -0.02
C SER A 146 -13.19 7.22 -0.41
N HIS A 147 -12.53 8.12 -1.14
CA HIS A 147 -13.16 9.33 -1.70
C HIS A 147 -13.51 9.15 -3.18
N LYS A 148 -13.52 7.90 -3.66
CA LYS A 148 -13.79 7.54 -5.05
C LYS A 148 -15.02 6.67 -5.14
N TYR A 149 -15.42 6.43 -6.38
CA TYR A 149 -16.42 5.42 -6.69
C TYR A 149 -16.07 4.11 -5.99
N SER A 150 -17.00 3.61 -5.19
CA SER A 150 -16.86 2.40 -4.41
C SER A 150 -18.12 1.57 -4.54
N ARG A 151 -17.93 0.25 -4.64
CA ARG A 151 -19.00 -0.74 -4.71
C ARG A 151 -18.84 -1.73 -3.58
N ILE A 152 -19.89 -1.94 -2.82
CA ILE A 152 -19.98 -2.92 -1.74
C ILE A 152 -21.05 -3.94 -2.12
N LYS A 153 -20.70 -5.21 -2.02
CA LYS A 153 -21.60 -6.32 -2.29
C LYS A 153 -21.58 -7.26 -1.09
N THR A 154 -22.72 -7.38 -0.45
CA THR A 154 -23.00 -8.39 0.57
C THR A 154 -23.85 -9.50 -0.06
N PRO A 155 -24.11 -10.61 0.65
CA PRO A 155 -25.00 -11.67 0.13
C PRO A 155 -26.42 -11.19 -0.21
N ASP A 156 -26.91 -10.17 0.49
CA ASP A 156 -28.29 -9.67 0.47
C ASP A 156 -28.48 -8.40 -0.37
N LYS A 157 -27.42 -7.63 -0.63
CA LYS A 157 -27.51 -6.32 -1.30
C LYS A 157 -26.23 -5.92 -2.02
N ALA A 158 -26.37 -5.00 -2.97
CA ALA A 158 -25.26 -4.35 -3.65
C ALA A 158 -25.48 -2.83 -3.66
N LEU A 159 -24.50 -2.11 -3.11
CA LEU A 159 -24.52 -0.66 -2.96
C LEU A 159 -23.31 -0.05 -3.65
N GLU A 160 -23.51 1.11 -4.26
CA GLU A 160 -22.49 1.87 -4.98
C GLU A 160 -22.58 3.34 -4.56
N GLY A 161 -21.46 4.07 -4.56
CA GLY A 161 -21.43 5.50 -4.27
C GLY A 161 -20.06 6.10 -4.50
N ASN A 162 -19.91 7.42 -4.34
CA ASN A 162 -18.66 8.14 -4.63
C ASN A 162 -17.84 8.50 -3.40
N TRP A 163 -18.28 8.05 -2.24
CA TRP A 163 -17.59 8.22 -0.98
C TRP A 163 -18.00 7.08 -0.07
N PHE A 164 -17.01 6.51 0.63
CA PHE A 164 -17.18 5.35 1.50
C PHE A 164 -16.34 5.53 2.76
N LYS A 165 -16.91 5.11 3.89
CA LYS A 165 -16.21 5.03 5.17
C LYS A 165 -16.79 3.88 5.98
N SER A 166 -15.94 3.12 6.67
CA SER A 166 -16.37 1.96 7.44
C SER A 166 -15.36 1.55 8.51
N ASP A 167 -15.77 0.63 9.40
CA ASP A 167 -14.84 -0.28 10.06
C ASP A 167 -14.21 -1.30 9.10
N GLU A 168 -13.15 -1.96 9.53
CA GLU A 168 -12.32 -2.89 8.73
C GLU A 168 -13.06 -4.16 8.31
N GLN A 169 -14.10 -4.55 9.04
CA GLN A 169 -14.92 -5.73 8.71
C GLN A 169 -16.08 -5.38 7.77
N ILE A 170 -16.23 -4.10 7.40
CA ILE A 170 -17.31 -3.58 6.56
C ILE A 170 -18.69 -3.92 7.15
N THR A 171 -18.82 -3.75 8.47
CA THR A 171 -20.05 -4.02 9.22
C THR A 171 -20.84 -2.75 9.49
N VAL A 172 -20.15 -1.64 9.71
CA VAL A 172 -20.74 -0.31 9.97
C VAL A 172 -20.14 0.65 8.95
N TYR A 173 -20.88 0.91 7.87
CA TYR A 173 -20.42 1.75 6.77
C TYR A 173 -21.37 2.89 6.42
N GLU A 174 -20.79 3.98 5.95
CA GLU A 174 -21.47 5.12 5.34
C GLU A 174 -21.07 5.20 3.87
N ILE A 175 -22.05 5.33 2.98
CA ILE A 175 -21.84 5.58 1.55
C ILE A 175 -22.63 6.83 1.16
N ARG A 176 -22.02 7.73 0.40
CA ARG A 176 -22.69 8.96 -0.09
C ARG A 176 -22.90 8.92 -1.60
N GLN A 177 -23.93 9.66 -2.05
CA GLN A 177 -24.37 9.73 -3.45
C GLN A 177 -24.67 8.34 -4.01
N THR A 178 -25.49 7.60 -3.27
CA THR A 178 -25.69 6.17 -3.47
C THR A 178 -26.52 5.84 -4.70
N LYS A 179 -26.18 4.73 -5.34
CA LYS A 179 -27.00 3.97 -6.29
C LYS A 179 -26.90 2.49 -5.90
N GLY A 180 -27.95 1.71 -6.11
CA GLY A 180 -27.88 0.28 -5.76
C GLY A 180 -29.24 -0.40 -5.67
N TRP A 181 -29.20 -1.67 -5.29
CA TRP A 181 -30.39 -2.49 -5.05
C TRP A 181 -30.17 -3.37 -3.82
N GLY A 182 -31.25 -3.70 -3.11
CA GLY A 182 -31.21 -4.56 -1.94
C GLY A 182 -32.58 -5.10 -1.60
N ILE A 183 -32.62 -6.10 -0.73
CA ILE A 183 -33.87 -6.57 -0.11
C ILE A 183 -34.16 -5.64 1.06
N PHE A 184 -35.29 -4.93 0.98
CA PHE A 184 -35.73 -3.99 2.00
C PHE A 184 -37.01 -4.52 2.64
N ASN A 185 -37.18 -4.33 3.95
CA ASN A 185 -38.43 -4.66 4.61
C ASN A 185 -39.47 -3.57 4.33
N GLU A 186 -40.74 -3.93 4.09
CA GLU A 186 -41.84 -2.99 3.79
C GLU A 186 -42.00 -1.85 4.81
N ARG A 187 -41.53 -2.04 6.05
CA ARG A 187 -41.54 -1.01 7.11
C ARG A 187 -40.55 0.13 6.87
N GLU A 188 -39.64 0.00 5.91
CA GLU A 188 -38.63 1.02 5.57
C GLU A 188 -39.14 2.00 4.50
N PHE A 189 -40.26 1.68 3.84
CA PHE A 189 -40.93 2.54 2.86
C PHE A 189 -42.25 3.06 3.42
N VAL A 190 -42.22 3.77 4.55
CA VAL A 190 -43.41 4.48 5.02
C VAL A 190 -43.52 5.79 4.22
N PRO A 191 -44.62 6.04 3.49
CA PRO A 191 -44.84 7.32 2.85
C PRO A 191 -44.98 8.41 3.92
N ASN A 192 -44.30 9.54 3.75
CA ASN A 192 -44.59 10.73 4.54
C ASN A 192 -46.01 11.22 4.22
N SER A 193 -46.60 12.01 5.13
CA SER A 193 -47.96 12.58 5.02
C SER A 193 -48.23 13.32 3.71
N ASP A 194 -47.19 13.69 2.97
CA ASP A 194 -47.24 14.51 1.78
C ASP A 194 -47.12 13.69 0.47
N GLY A 195 -47.20 12.35 0.56
CA GLY A 195 -47.20 11.46 -0.62
C GLY A 195 -45.83 11.30 -1.31
N ALA A 196 -44.77 11.88 -0.77
CA ALA A 196 -43.41 11.63 -1.22
C ALA A 196 -42.90 10.28 -0.68
N MET A 197 -42.45 9.40 -1.58
CA MET A 197 -41.68 8.21 -1.19
C MET A 197 -40.30 8.66 -0.71
N SER A 198 -40.05 8.57 0.60
CA SER A 198 -38.68 8.62 1.10
C SER A 198 -38.02 7.32 0.70
N MET A 199 -36.96 7.40 -0.11
CA MET A 199 -36.02 6.28 -0.19
C MET A 199 -35.51 6.03 1.24
N PRO A 200 -35.32 4.77 1.66
CA PRO A 200 -34.56 4.50 2.87
C PRO A 200 -33.21 5.19 2.69
N SER A 201 -32.92 6.18 3.52
CA SER A 201 -31.52 6.50 3.80
C SER A 201 -30.85 5.17 4.14
N ALA A 202 -29.66 4.91 3.61
CA ALA A 202 -28.90 3.68 3.88
C ALA A 202 -29.13 3.16 5.31
N PRO A 203 -29.33 1.85 5.50
CA PRO A 203 -30.05 1.31 6.65
C PRO A 203 -29.55 1.87 7.98
N ILE A 204 -30.51 2.07 8.87
CA ILE A 204 -30.38 2.60 10.24
C ILE A 204 -29.39 1.79 11.11
N ASP A 205 -28.86 0.66 10.63
CA ASP A 205 -27.72 -0.06 11.20
C ASP A 205 -26.44 0.80 11.36
N THR A 206 -26.42 2.00 10.78
CA THR A 206 -25.40 3.04 11.06
C THR A 206 -25.44 3.55 12.52
N MET A 207 -26.49 3.28 13.30
CA MET A 207 -26.55 3.67 14.71
C MET A 207 -25.90 2.64 15.63
N ALA A 208 -24.80 3.02 16.27
CA ALA A 208 -24.19 2.28 17.37
C ALA A 208 -25.25 1.99 18.45
N HIS A 209 -25.67 0.72 18.55
CA HIS A 209 -26.48 0.25 19.68
C HIS A 209 -25.58 0.23 20.92
N LYS A 210 -25.36 1.39 21.55
CA LYS A 210 -24.86 1.43 22.93
C LYS A 210 -25.93 0.75 23.77
N ASN A 211 -25.64 -0.49 24.18
CA ASN A 211 -26.36 -1.18 25.24
C ASN A 211 -26.22 -0.34 26.53
N LEU A 212 -27.10 0.62 26.73
CA LEU A 212 -27.38 1.18 28.04
C LEU A 212 -28.24 0.15 28.77
N GLN A 213 -27.61 -0.94 29.22
CA GLN A 213 -28.16 -1.65 30.36
C GLN A 213 -28.07 -0.69 31.54
N GLY A 214 -29.23 -0.12 31.89
CA GLY A 214 -29.37 0.74 33.05
C GLY A 214 -28.92 -0.02 34.29
N VAL A 215 -27.90 0.53 34.97
CA VAL A 215 -27.69 0.24 36.38
C VAL A 215 -28.87 0.88 37.11
N VAL A 216 -29.87 0.08 37.46
CA VAL A 216 -30.87 0.46 38.45
C VAL A 216 -30.16 0.45 39.81
N LEU A 217 -29.61 1.59 40.21
CA LEU A 217 -29.31 1.85 41.61
C LEU A 217 -30.65 2.08 42.33
N ASN A 218 -31.18 1.04 42.95
CA ASN A 218 -32.20 1.17 43.97
C ASN A 218 -31.52 1.26 45.35
N ARG A 219 -31.74 2.41 46.00
CA ARG A 219 -31.59 2.78 47.43
C ARG A 219 -30.57 2.04 48.29
#